data_AF-A0A538LV06-F1
#
_entry.id   AF-A0A538LV06-F1
#
_cell.length_a   1.000
_cell.length_b   1.000
_cell.length_c   1.000
_cell.angle_alpha   90.00
_cell.angle_beta   90.00
_cell.angle_gamma   90.00
#
_symmetry.space_group_name_H-M   'P 1'
#
loop_
_entity.id
_entity.type
_entity.pdbx_description
1 polymer ?
#
loop_
_entity_poly.entity_id
_entity_poly.type
_entity_poly.pdbx_seq_one_letter_code
_entity_poly.pdbx_strand_id
1 'polypeptide(L)'
;MRCTSATASPRPRNSRSGAQRHPSGGCGASRARATPPARRRRPRRPCALRPSTPAAPEPAPILKRVCGRYTNTAGVEELNDRFKVPIAGAVGTHRFNIAPTEEVLAIVSPKGEPQARMLRWGLVPAWAHDLSSSHKMINARIETVASSPAYRNLIPRGSRRALQLADGYFEWLKPERRGQPRQPFFFQVDAGVPFAFAAVWTPAKVGGEWIASVALLTCDASANRIASAIHDRMPVILADREAQQAWLDHSLGAQEALALCGPLSAARLSASPANPAVNKVDGAPEGPELLRAPG
;
A
#
# COMPACT_ATOMS: atom_id res chain seq x y z
N MET A 1 45.90 15.71 41.55
CA MET A 1 46.59 15.03 42.67
C MET A 1 46.07 13.59 42.76
N ARG A 2 47.00 12.63 42.65
CA ARG A 2 47.04 11.23 43.17
C ARG A 2 45.73 10.41 43.17
N CYS A 3 45.65 9.32 42.37
CA CYS A 3 46.19 7.96 42.62
C CYS A 3 45.42 7.23 43.76
N THR A 4 45.03 5.96 43.71
CA THR A 4 45.61 4.71 43.13
C THR A 4 44.59 3.58 43.45
N SER A 5 44.22 2.64 42.57
CA SER A 5 44.92 1.40 42.13
C SER A 5 44.69 0.16 43.01
N ALA A 6 44.35 -0.98 42.37
CA ALA A 6 44.92 -2.34 42.57
C ALA A 6 44.06 -3.38 41.78
N THR A 7 44.51 -3.99 40.65
CA THR A 7 45.41 -5.17 40.45
C THR A 7 44.83 -6.52 40.92
N ALA A 8 44.99 -7.70 40.30
CA ALA A 8 45.53 -8.21 39.02
C ALA A 8 45.29 -9.76 38.94
N SER A 9 45.28 -10.34 37.72
CA SER A 9 45.73 -11.67 37.18
C SER A 9 45.99 -12.92 38.08
N PRO A 10 46.12 -14.19 37.56
CA PRO A 10 46.70 -14.62 36.26
C PRO A 10 46.10 -15.88 35.55
N ARG A 11 46.65 -16.19 34.35
CA ARG A 11 46.48 -17.43 33.53
C ARG A 11 47.21 -18.66 34.16
N PRO A 12 47.04 -19.90 33.61
CA PRO A 12 48.00 -20.39 32.58
C PRO A 12 47.42 -21.32 31.48
N ARG A 13 48.28 -21.60 30.48
CA ARG A 13 48.14 -22.56 29.36
C ARG A 13 48.38 -24.01 29.81
N ASN A 14 47.89 -25.01 29.06
CA ASN A 14 48.72 -26.16 28.71
C ASN A 14 48.23 -26.94 27.47
N SER A 15 49.20 -27.54 26.79
CA SER A 15 49.17 -28.34 25.56
C SER A 15 49.65 -29.77 25.82
N ARG A 16 49.16 -30.79 25.08
CA ARG A 16 49.72 -32.15 24.80
C ARG A 16 48.56 -33.10 24.43
N SER A 17 48.66 -34.20 23.68
CA SER A 17 49.54 -34.77 22.65
C SER A 17 49.01 -36.19 22.33
N GLY A 18 49.08 -36.62 21.06
CA GLY A 18 49.30 -38.03 20.66
C GLY A 18 48.09 -38.99 20.52
N ALA A 19 47.94 -39.62 19.36
CA ALA A 19 48.20 -41.06 19.14
C ALA A 19 47.68 -41.55 17.75
N GLN A 20 48.46 -42.44 17.13
CA GLN A 20 48.24 -43.10 15.83
C GLN A 20 47.63 -44.50 15.97
N ARG A 21 46.96 -44.99 14.90
CA ARG A 21 47.13 -46.30 14.18
C ARG A 21 45.82 -47.04 13.78
N HIS A 22 45.87 -47.54 12.54
CA HIS A 22 45.05 -48.50 11.74
C HIS A 22 44.70 -49.84 12.45
N PRO A 23 43.92 -50.82 11.90
CA PRO A 23 43.72 -51.15 10.46
C PRO A 23 42.39 -51.84 9.98
N SER A 24 42.38 -52.12 8.66
CA SER A 24 41.94 -53.36 7.96
C SER A 24 40.48 -53.64 7.55
N GLY A 25 40.36 -54.19 6.32
CA GLY A 25 39.29 -55.06 5.79
C GLY A 25 38.36 -54.35 4.79
N GLY A 26 38.14 -54.76 3.53
CA GLY A 26 38.39 -56.03 2.82
C GLY A 26 37.13 -56.43 2.04
N CYS A 27 37.29 -57.09 0.87
CA CYS A 27 36.27 -57.68 -0.02
C CYS A 27 35.52 -56.72 -0.96
N GLY A 28 35.35 -56.96 -2.26
CA GLY A 28 35.75 -58.08 -3.12
C GLY A 28 35.18 -57.81 -4.51
N ALA A 29 36.02 -57.88 -5.54
CA ALA A 29 35.64 -57.70 -6.94
C ALA A 29 35.21 -59.05 -7.55
N SER A 30 34.18 -59.03 -8.40
CA SER A 30 33.93 -60.11 -9.37
C SER A 30 33.75 -59.51 -10.76
N ARG A 31 34.56 -59.98 -11.71
CA ARG A 31 34.51 -59.71 -13.14
C ARG A 31 33.92 -60.93 -13.85
N ALA A 32 33.01 -60.72 -14.80
CA ALA A 32 32.79 -61.60 -15.95
C ALA A 32 32.11 -60.76 -17.06
N ARG A 33 32.87 -60.34 -18.07
CA ARG A 33 33.01 -60.90 -19.43
C ARG A 33 31.88 -60.50 -20.39
N ALA A 34 32.30 -59.84 -21.46
CA ALA A 34 31.52 -59.23 -22.52
C ALA A 34 31.08 -60.21 -23.62
N THR A 35 30.04 -59.83 -24.37
CA THR A 35 29.58 -60.46 -25.62
C THR A 35 29.18 -59.34 -26.63
N PRO A 36 29.36 -59.50 -27.96
CA PRO A 36 29.31 -58.41 -28.94
C PRO A 36 27.90 -58.02 -29.41
N PRO A 37 27.73 -56.90 -30.15
CA PRO A 37 26.47 -56.16 -30.20
C PRO A 37 25.51 -56.64 -31.29
N ALA A 38 24.21 -56.66 -30.97
CA ALA A 38 23.14 -56.78 -31.95
C ALA A 38 22.77 -55.40 -32.51
N ARG A 39 22.73 -55.28 -33.86
CA ARG A 39 22.31 -54.08 -34.59
C ARG A 39 20.88 -53.65 -34.21
N ARG A 40 20.75 -52.53 -33.49
CA ARG A 40 19.45 -51.88 -33.26
C ARG A 40 19.16 -50.88 -34.38
N ARG A 41 17.98 -51.01 -34.99
CA ARG A 41 17.43 -50.08 -35.99
C ARG A 41 17.32 -48.67 -35.39
N ARG A 42 17.74 -47.65 -36.13
CA ARG A 42 17.59 -46.24 -35.74
C ARG A 42 16.10 -45.90 -35.55
N PRO A 43 15.68 -45.32 -34.41
CA PRO A 43 14.35 -44.74 -34.31
C PRO A 43 14.29 -43.48 -35.18
N ARG A 44 13.17 -43.30 -35.90
CA ARG A 44 12.88 -42.07 -36.64
C ARG A 44 12.82 -40.91 -35.64
N ARG A 45 13.54 -39.82 -35.91
CA ARG A 45 13.48 -38.58 -35.13
C ARG A 45 12.01 -38.09 -35.10
N PRO A 46 11.41 -37.83 -33.93
CA PRO A 46 10.14 -37.11 -33.90
C PRO A 46 10.37 -35.68 -34.39
N CYS A 47 9.42 -35.19 -35.18
CA CYS A 47 9.36 -33.81 -35.64
C CYS A 47 9.42 -32.88 -34.41
N ALA A 48 10.34 -31.92 -34.40
CA ALA A 48 10.47 -30.97 -33.31
C ALA A 48 9.20 -30.12 -33.23
N LEU A 49 8.39 -30.35 -32.19
CA LEU A 49 7.27 -29.48 -31.84
C LEU A 49 7.84 -28.10 -31.50
N ARG A 50 7.34 -27.06 -32.17
CA ARG A 50 7.64 -25.67 -31.83
C ARG A 50 7.32 -25.42 -30.35
N PRO A 51 8.17 -24.72 -29.59
CA PRO A 51 7.79 -24.30 -28.25
C PRO A 51 6.59 -23.37 -28.35
N SER A 52 5.51 -23.71 -27.64
CA SER A 52 4.35 -22.84 -27.47
C SER A 52 4.79 -21.60 -26.69
N THR A 53 4.50 -20.42 -27.25
CA THR A 53 4.64 -19.14 -26.57
C THR A 53 3.94 -19.21 -25.21
N PRO A 54 4.57 -18.81 -24.10
CA PRO A 54 3.88 -18.76 -22.82
C PRO A 54 2.72 -17.76 -22.94
N ALA A 55 1.54 -18.19 -22.51
CA ALA A 55 0.37 -17.33 -22.44
C ALA A 55 0.72 -16.07 -21.62
N ALA A 56 0.26 -14.91 -22.08
CA ALA A 56 0.40 -13.66 -21.34
C ALA A 56 -0.14 -13.85 -19.92
N PRO A 57 0.53 -13.33 -18.88
CA PRO A 57 0.06 -13.45 -17.52
C PRO A 57 -1.35 -12.85 -17.42
N GLU A 58 -2.27 -13.58 -16.79
CA GLU A 58 -3.59 -13.04 -16.48
C GLU A 58 -3.43 -11.74 -15.66
N PRO A 59 -4.24 -10.71 -15.93
CA PRO A 59 -4.17 -9.47 -15.18
C PRO A 59 -4.39 -9.77 -13.69
N ALA A 60 -3.55 -9.17 -12.84
CA ALA A 60 -3.63 -9.34 -11.40
C ALA A 60 -5.07 -9.09 -10.91
N PRO A 61 -5.58 -9.90 -9.96
CA PRO A 61 -6.95 -9.75 -9.48
C PRO A 61 -7.13 -8.35 -8.89
N ILE A 62 -8.15 -7.63 -9.36
CA ILE A 62 -8.60 -6.36 -8.78
C ILE A 62 -8.90 -6.65 -7.31
N LEU A 63 -7.98 -6.26 -6.43
CA LEU A 63 -8.12 -6.47 -4.99
C LEU A 63 -9.45 -5.81 -4.57
N LYS A 64 -10.34 -6.60 -3.94
CA LYS A 64 -11.62 -6.15 -3.37
C LYS A 64 -11.41 -5.17 -2.23
N ARG A 65 -10.90 -3.98 -2.55
CA ARG A 65 -10.62 -2.92 -1.59
C ARG A 65 -11.35 -1.69 -2.08
N VAL A 66 -12.29 -1.27 -1.25
CA VAL A 66 -12.91 0.06 -1.29
C VAL A 66 -11.81 1.11 -1.48
N CYS A 67 -12.07 2.14 -2.26
CA CYS A 67 -11.26 3.34 -2.45
C CYS A 67 -9.80 3.00 -2.78
N GLY A 68 -9.61 2.02 -3.66
CA GLY A 68 -8.30 1.50 -4.04
C GLY A 68 -7.62 2.29 -5.18
N ARG A 69 -8.25 3.33 -5.71
CA ARG A 69 -7.72 4.25 -6.74
C ARG A 69 -8.27 5.65 -6.53
N TYR A 70 -7.44 6.66 -6.76
CA TYR A 70 -7.89 8.04 -6.71
C TYR A 70 -7.03 8.96 -7.57
N THR A 71 -7.41 10.23 -7.65
CA THR A 71 -6.74 11.26 -8.45
C THR A 71 -6.26 12.42 -7.58
N ASN A 72 -5.17 13.04 -8.01
CA ASN A 72 -4.72 14.34 -7.53
C ASN A 72 -4.17 15.10 -8.75
N THR A 73 -5.08 15.56 -9.60
CA THR A 73 -4.79 16.21 -10.88
C THR A 73 -4.46 17.69 -10.73
N ALA A 74 -4.90 18.33 -9.64
CA ALA A 74 -4.61 19.71 -9.30
C ALA A 74 -3.11 20.01 -9.22
N GLY A 75 -2.73 21.21 -9.68
CA GLY A 75 -1.36 21.71 -9.62
C GLY A 75 -0.98 22.31 -8.26
N VAL A 76 0.30 22.63 -8.08
CA VAL A 76 0.84 23.16 -6.82
C VAL A 76 0.15 24.45 -6.38
N GLU A 77 -0.11 25.38 -7.30
CA GLU A 77 -0.74 26.67 -6.98
C GLU A 77 -2.17 26.49 -6.45
N GLU A 78 -2.96 25.67 -7.13
CA GLU A 78 -4.34 25.36 -6.74
C GLU A 78 -4.39 24.67 -5.38
N LEU A 79 -3.51 23.70 -5.13
CA LEU A 79 -3.43 23.01 -3.84
C LEU A 79 -2.96 23.96 -2.72
N ASN A 80 -1.99 24.83 -2.99
CA ASN A 80 -1.54 25.83 -2.02
C ASN A 80 -2.66 26.82 -1.68
N ASP A 81 -3.42 27.28 -2.67
CA ASP A 81 -4.56 28.16 -2.44
C ASP A 81 -5.67 27.43 -1.65
N ARG A 82 -5.98 26.20 -2.04
CA ARG A 82 -7.05 25.40 -1.43
C ARG A 82 -6.74 24.96 -0.01
N PHE A 83 -5.50 24.58 0.30
CA PHE A 83 -5.16 24.03 1.62
C PHE A 83 -4.42 25.02 2.53
N LYS A 84 -3.82 26.09 1.99
CA LYS A 84 -3.00 27.07 2.73
C LYS A 84 -1.84 26.44 3.49
N VAL A 85 -1.31 25.35 2.94
CA VAL A 85 -0.10 24.66 3.42
C VAL A 85 0.89 24.64 2.27
N PRO A 86 2.11 25.18 2.43
CA PRO A 86 3.08 25.22 1.34
C PRO A 86 3.45 23.81 0.82
N ILE A 87 3.27 23.61 -0.47
CA ILE A 87 3.75 22.48 -1.26
C ILE A 87 4.91 23.00 -2.12
N ALA A 88 6.12 22.50 -1.85
CA ALA A 88 7.36 23.06 -2.40
C ALA A 88 7.67 22.60 -3.85
N GLY A 89 6.94 21.61 -4.39
CA GLY A 89 7.19 21.09 -5.74
C GLY A 89 6.05 20.22 -6.27
N ALA A 90 6.14 19.85 -7.55
CA ALA A 90 5.07 19.15 -8.27
C ALA A 90 4.95 17.64 -7.95
N VAL A 91 5.79 17.10 -7.06
CA VAL A 91 5.73 15.68 -6.69
C VAL A 91 4.37 15.34 -6.09
N GLY A 92 3.72 14.32 -6.65
CA GLY A 92 2.38 13.89 -6.22
C GLY A 92 1.22 14.68 -6.82
N THR A 93 1.47 15.65 -7.71
CA THR A 93 0.46 16.44 -8.46
C THR A 93 0.26 15.91 -9.88
N HIS A 94 -0.80 16.35 -10.57
CA HIS A 94 -1.13 15.95 -11.95
C HIS A 94 -1.25 14.43 -12.17
N ARG A 95 -1.84 13.73 -11.18
CA ARG A 95 -1.96 12.28 -11.16
C ARG A 95 -3.41 11.82 -11.35
N PHE A 96 -3.62 10.90 -12.28
CA PHE A 96 -4.93 10.43 -12.73
C PHE A 96 -5.25 8.98 -12.30
N ASN A 97 -4.27 8.21 -11.80
CA ASN A 97 -4.50 6.80 -11.46
C ASN A 97 -3.69 6.31 -10.23
N ILE A 98 -3.88 6.96 -9.07
CA ILE A 98 -3.04 6.71 -7.90
C ILE A 98 -3.26 5.32 -7.27
N ALA A 99 -2.15 4.56 -7.25
CA ALA A 99 -1.80 3.29 -6.62
C ALA A 99 -1.74 3.10 -5.09
N PRO A 100 -2.34 2.08 -4.44
CA PRO A 100 -1.78 1.50 -3.24
C PRO A 100 -0.31 1.19 -3.43
N THR A 101 0.44 1.35 -2.35
CA THR A 101 1.89 1.20 -2.24
C THR A 101 2.71 2.32 -2.89
N GLU A 102 2.12 3.17 -3.71
CA GLU A 102 2.79 4.37 -4.19
C GLU A 102 2.89 5.43 -3.08
N GLU A 103 3.74 6.43 -3.31
CA GLU A 103 3.78 7.62 -2.48
C GLU A 103 2.67 8.59 -2.86
N VAL A 104 2.05 9.16 -1.84
CA VAL A 104 0.90 10.06 -1.95
C VAL A 104 1.15 11.37 -1.22
N LEU A 105 0.64 12.46 -1.80
CA LEU A 105 0.73 13.77 -1.19
C LEU A 105 -0.30 13.89 -0.05
N ALA A 106 0.19 14.19 1.14
CA ALA A 106 -0.64 14.37 2.32
C ALA A 106 -0.16 15.54 3.18
N ILE A 107 -1.09 16.18 3.87
CA ILE A 107 -0.78 17.18 4.90
C ILE A 107 -0.79 16.49 6.26
N VAL A 108 0.26 16.70 7.04
CA VAL A 108 0.43 16.18 8.41
C VAL A 108 0.91 17.27 9.35
N SER A 109 0.71 17.09 10.65
CA SER A 109 1.11 18.08 11.67
C SER A 109 1.95 17.46 12.80
N PRO A 110 3.11 16.81 12.54
CA PRO A 110 3.82 16.05 13.59
C PRO A 110 4.20 16.86 14.83
N LYS A 111 4.40 18.19 14.67
CA LYS A 111 4.77 19.12 15.74
C LYS A 111 3.71 20.20 16.00
N GLY A 112 2.50 20.06 15.44
CA GLY A 112 1.46 21.10 15.51
C GLY A 112 1.46 22.07 14.33
N GLU A 113 2.50 22.02 13.50
CA GLU A 113 2.60 22.78 12.24
C GLU A 113 2.25 21.90 11.03
N PRO A 114 1.20 22.24 10.26
CA PRO A 114 0.84 21.54 9.04
C PRO A 114 1.96 21.64 7.99
N GLN A 115 2.30 20.50 7.38
CA GLN A 115 3.27 20.40 6.30
C GLN A 115 2.84 19.35 5.28
N ALA A 116 3.07 19.64 4.00
CA ALA A 116 2.88 18.68 2.93
C ALA A 116 4.03 17.67 2.89
N ARG A 117 3.72 16.37 2.78
CA ARG A 117 4.69 15.28 2.72
C ARG A 117 4.23 14.19 1.76
N MET A 118 5.20 13.55 1.13
CA MET A 118 4.98 12.27 0.46
C MET A 118 4.97 11.15 1.51
N LEU A 119 3.94 10.32 1.48
CA LEU A 119 3.77 9.17 2.37
C LEU A 119 3.44 7.94 1.54
N ARG A 120 3.95 6.76 1.90
CA ARG A 120 3.55 5.51 1.26
C ARG A 120 2.10 5.17 1.60
N TRP A 121 1.23 5.00 0.60
CA TRP A 121 -0.15 4.57 0.84
C TRP A 121 -0.23 3.05 1.07
N GLY A 122 -0.69 2.64 2.25
CA GLY A 122 -0.55 1.28 2.75
C GLY A 122 0.27 1.30 4.03
N LEU A 123 -0.42 1.41 5.16
CA LEU A 123 0.18 1.62 6.46
C LEU A 123 1.10 0.46 6.86
N VAL A 124 2.24 0.80 7.45
CA VAL A 124 3.22 -0.12 8.02
C VAL A 124 3.15 0.05 9.54
N PRO A 125 2.60 -0.93 10.28
CA PRO A 125 2.59 -0.88 11.74
C PRO A 125 4.01 -0.82 12.31
N ALA A 126 4.18 -0.19 13.47
CA ALA A 126 5.49 -0.01 14.11
C ALA A 126 6.23 -1.33 14.44
N TRP A 127 5.52 -2.46 14.54
CA TRP A 127 6.10 -3.79 14.79
C TRP A 127 6.34 -4.59 13.51
N ALA A 128 6.04 -4.07 12.33
CA ALA A 128 6.23 -4.81 11.08
C ALA A 128 7.72 -4.95 10.77
N HIS A 129 8.13 -6.15 10.33
CA HIS A 129 9.51 -6.44 9.93
C HIS A 129 9.73 -6.33 8.42
N ASP A 130 8.66 -6.25 7.64
CA ASP A 130 8.66 -6.14 6.18
C ASP A 130 7.42 -5.36 5.68
N LEU A 131 7.33 -5.17 4.36
CA LEU A 131 6.23 -4.46 3.70
C LEU A 131 5.11 -5.37 3.19
N SER A 132 5.21 -6.68 3.38
CA SER A 132 4.34 -7.68 2.75
C SER A 132 2.87 -7.48 3.10
N SER A 133 2.57 -7.00 4.31
CA SER A 133 1.19 -6.72 4.75
C SER A 133 0.71 -5.30 4.45
N SER A 134 1.60 -4.36 4.12
CA SER A 134 1.26 -2.94 3.95
C SER A 134 0.21 -2.70 2.86
N HIS A 135 0.27 -3.47 1.76
CA HIS A 135 -0.73 -3.39 0.70
C HIS A 135 -2.13 -3.73 1.22
N LYS A 136 -2.28 -4.53 2.30
CA LYS A 136 -3.53 -4.85 3.05
C LYS A 136 -4.07 -3.70 3.90
N MET A 137 -3.26 -2.68 4.15
CA MET A 137 -3.51 -1.63 5.14
C MET A 137 -3.67 -0.25 4.50
N ILE A 138 -4.30 -0.21 3.32
CA ILE A 138 -4.53 1.05 2.59
C ILE A 138 -5.69 1.86 3.18
N ASN A 139 -6.61 1.16 3.86
CA ASN A 139 -7.78 1.74 4.50
C ASN A 139 -7.90 1.25 5.95
N ALA A 140 -8.47 2.09 6.80
CA ALA A 140 -9.00 1.73 8.11
C ALA A 140 -10.50 2.06 8.18
N ARG A 141 -11.29 1.20 8.82
CA ARG A 141 -12.73 1.39 8.99
C ARG A 141 -12.99 2.18 10.27
N ILE A 142 -13.77 3.26 10.22
CA ILE A 142 -14.04 4.09 11.41
C ILE A 142 -14.73 3.29 12.53
N GLU A 143 -15.47 2.25 12.18
CA GLU A 143 -16.18 1.37 13.12
C GLU A 143 -15.23 0.52 13.98
N THR A 144 -14.02 0.24 13.49
CA THR A 144 -13.05 -0.65 14.15
C THR A 144 -11.67 -0.03 14.35
N VAL A 145 -11.43 1.19 13.87
CA VAL A 145 -10.12 1.86 13.96
C VAL A 145 -9.66 2.03 15.41
N ALA A 146 -10.59 2.26 16.35
CA ALA A 146 -10.31 2.47 17.77
C ALA A 146 -9.93 1.18 18.52
N SER A 147 -10.31 0.01 18.01
CA SER A 147 -9.98 -1.30 18.61
C SER A 147 -8.88 -2.05 17.86
N SER A 148 -8.66 -1.71 16.59
CA SER A 148 -7.61 -2.31 15.74
C SER A 148 -6.22 -2.10 16.36
N PRO A 149 -5.43 -3.15 16.58
CA PRO A 149 -4.07 -3.00 17.10
C PRO A 149 -3.26 -1.97 16.30
N ALA A 150 -3.34 -2.04 14.97
CA ALA A 150 -2.52 -1.21 14.08
C ALA A 150 -2.88 0.28 14.10
N TYR A 151 -4.13 0.63 14.44
CA TYR A 151 -4.65 1.98 14.30
C TYR A 151 -5.10 2.63 15.61
N ARG A 152 -5.43 1.85 16.65
CA ARG A 152 -6.05 2.34 17.90
C ARG A 152 -5.28 3.46 18.57
N ASN A 153 -3.95 3.44 18.43
CA ASN A 153 -3.08 4.44 19.02
C ASN A 153 -2.85 5.65 18.10
N LEU A 154 -3.28 5.64 16.84
CA LEU A 154 -3.02 6.74 15.89
C LEU A 154 -4.07 7.86 16.03
N ILE A 155 -5.35 7.50 16.05
CA ILE A 155 -6.47 8.45 16.16
C ILE A 155 -6.37 9.43 17.35
N PRO A 156 -6.09 9.00 18.60
CA PRO A 156 -5.96 9.92 19.74
C PRO A 156 -4.77 10.88 19.64
N ARG A 157 -3.82 10.66 18.70
CA ARG A 157 -2.65 11.52 18.53
C ARG A 157 -2.84 12.37 17.28
N GLY A 158 -3.18 13.65 17.44
CA GLY A 158 -3.32 14.57 16.31
C GLY A 158 -2.10 14.62 15.38
N SER A 159 -0.90 14.44 15.93
CA SER A 159 0.35 14.32 15.17
C SER A 159 0.44 13.10 14.24
N ARG A 160 -0.48 12.14 14.38
CA ARG A 160 -0.61 10.92 13.56
C ARG A 160 -1.85 10.94 12.67
N ARG A 161 -2.63 12.02 12.67
CA ARG A 161 -3.70 12.25 11.71
C ARG A 161 -3.14 12.97 10.49
N ALA A 162 -3.70 12.65 9.33
CA ALA A 162 -3.26 13.13 8.03
C ALA A 162 -4.47 13.52 7.18
N LEU A 163 -4.25 14.45 6.26
CA LEU A 163 -5.15 14.80 5.18
C LEU A 163 -4.52 14.30 3.87
N GLN A 164 -4.98 13.18 3.34
CA GLN A 164 -4.48 12.67 2.05
C GLN A 164 -5.21 13.40 0.93
N LEU A 165 -4.48 14.14 0.09
CA LEU A 165 -5.06 15.07 -0.87
C LEU A 165 -5.59 14.34 -2.10
N ALA A 166 -6.74 14.78 -2.60
CA ALA A 166 -7.37 14.23 -3.80
C ALA A 166 -8.31 15.25 -4.46
N ASP A 167 -8.67 15.01 -5.71
CA ASP A 167 -9.74 15.72 -6.42
C ASP A 167 -10.79 14.78 -7.04
N GLY A 168 -10.60 13.47 -6.84
CA GLY A 168 -11.58 12.45 -7.18
C GLY A 168 -11.12 11.05 -6.78
N TYR A 169 -12.02 10.08 -6.82
CA TYR A 169 -11.70 8.67 -6.53
C TYR A 169 -12.48 7.71 -7.41
N PHE A 170 -12.01 6.47 -7.50
CA PHE A 170 -12.68 5.44 -8.29
C PHE A 170 -13.27 4.35 -7.40
N GLU A 171 -14.45 3.88 -7.79
CA GLU A 171 -15.06 2.67 -7.25
C GLU A 171 -15.62 1.80 -8.37
N TRP A 172 -15.75 0.51 -8.09
CA TRP A 172 -16.17 -0.47 -9.09
C TRP A 172 -17.55 -1.04 -8.76
N LEU A 173 -18.51 -0.73 -9.63
CA LEU A 173 -19.85 -1.30 -9.55
C LEU A 173 -19.78 -2.82 -9.75
N LYS A 174 -20.39 -3.56 -8.82
CA LYS A 174 -20.48 -5.03 -8.94
C LYS A 174 -21.34 -5.37 -10.17
N PRO A 175 -20.91 -6.31 -11.02
CA PRO A 175 -21.71 -6.73 -12.16
C PRO A 175 -22.98 -7.44 -11.68
N GLU A 176 -24.06 -7.31 -12.45
CA GLU A 176 -25.30 -8.05 -12.22
C GLU A 176 -25.12 -9.56 -12.38
N ARG A 177 -24.29 -9.97 -13.36
CA ARG A 177 -23.98 -11.37 -13.64
C ARG A 177 -22.57 -11.72 -13.20
N ARG A 178 -22.44 -12.84 -12.48
CA ARG A 178 -21.14 -13.37 -12.07
C ARG A 178 -20.27 -13.65 -13.30
N GLY A 179 -19.03 -13.17 -13.29
CA GLY A 179 -18.05 -13.36 -14.36
C GLY A 179 -17.89 -12.19 -15.32
N GLN A 180 -18.76 -11.17 -15.25
CA GLN A 180 -18.56 -9.93 -16.01
C GLN A 180 -17.53 -9.02 -15.32
N PRO A 181 -16.81 -8.18 -16.11
CA PRO A 181 -15.94 -7.16 -15.53
C PRO A 181 -16.75 -6.15 -14.73
N ARG A 182 -16.13 -5.59 -13.69
CA ARG A 182 -16.73 -4.49 -12.93
C ARG A 182 -16.57 -3.18 -13.70
N GLN A 183 -17.62 -2.36 -13.73
CA GLN A 183 -17.57 -1.02 -14.32
C GLN A 183 -16.95 -0.04 -13.30
N PRO A 184 -15.83 0.63 -13.60
CA PRO A 184 -15.35 1.72 -12.76
C PRO A 184 -16.24 2.95 -12.89
N PHE A 185 -16.43 3.64 -11.77
CA PHE A 185 -17.05 4.95 -11.68
C PHE A 185 -16.05 5.91 -11.06
N PHE A 186 -15.95 7.11 -11.63
CA PHE A 186 -15.17 8.21 -11.09
C PHE A 186 -16.09 9.13 -10.27
N PHE A 187 -15.66 9.40 -9.05
CA PHE A 187 -16.35 10.23 -8.07
C PHE A 187 -15.63 11.55 -7.91
N GLN A 188 -16.38 12.64 -7.86
CA GLN A 188 -15.87 13.98 -7.62
C GLN A 188 -16.68 14.67 -6.53
N VAL A 189 -16.03 15.57 -5.80
CA VAL A 189 -16.64 16.40 -4.77
C VAL A 189 -16.78 17.82 -5.31
N ASP A 190 -17.94 18.44 -5.14
CA ASP A 190 -18.23 19.83 -5.49
C ASP A 190 -17.69 20.21 -6.88
N ALA A 191 -18.01 19.40 -7.90
CA ALA A 191 -17.57 19.57 -9.29
C ALA A 191 -16.03 19.48 -9.52
N GLY A 192 -15.32 18.75 -8.67
CA GLY A 192 -13.88 18.47 -8.83
C GLY A 192 -12.97 19.37 -8.01
N VAL A 193 -13.52 20.13 -7.06
CA VAL A 193 -12.72 20.92 -6.11
C VAL A 193 -11.82 20.00 -5.29
N PRO A 194 -10.51 20.29 -5.15
CA PRO A 194 -9.63 19.47 -4.33
C PRO A 194 -10.10 19.41 -2.87
N PHE A 195 -10.04 18.20 -2.32
CA PHE A 195 -10.47 17.84 -0.98
C PHE A 195 -9.42 16.93 -0.31
N ALA A 196 -9.68 16.54 0.94
CA ALA A 196 -8.83 15.60 1.65
C ALA A 196 -9.62 14.40 2.16
N PHE A 197 -9.04 13.22 2.04
CA PHE A 197 -9.48 12.08 2.84
C PHE A 197 -8.97 12.25 4.29
N ALA A 198 -9.83 11.97 5.27
CA ALA A 198 -9.37 11.74 6.63
C ALA A 198 -8.49 10.49 6.64
N ALA A 199 -7.26 10.61 7.13
CA ALA A 199 -6.31 9.53 7.14
C ALA A 199 -5.50 9.49 8.45
N VAL A 200 -4.84 8.36 8.69
CA VAL A 200 -3.85 8.19 9.76
C VAL A 200 -2.53 7.77 9.18
N TRP A 201 -1.44 8.26 9.76
CA TRP A 201 -0.09 7.97 9.30
C TRP A 201 0.83 7.58 10.45
N THR A 202 1.85 6.79 10.14
CA THR A 202 2.92 6.46 11.09
C THR A 202 4.23 6.19 10.35
N PRO A 203 5.37 6.62 10.93
CA PRO A 203 6.67 6.09 10.56
C PRO A 203 6.86 4.71 11.22
N ALA A 204 7.50 3.79 10.51
CA ALA A 204 7.96 2.51 11.02
C ALA A 204 9.38 2.23 10.50
N LYS A 205 10.19 1.50 11.27
CA LYS A 205 11.55 1.12 10.86
C LYS A 205 11.54 -0.30 10.30
N VAL A 206 11.85 -0.45 9.02
CA VAL A 206 11.85 -1.74 8.31
C VAL A 206 13.20 -1.93 7.65
N GLY A 207 13.91 -3.02 7.97
CA GLY A 207 15.23 -3.30 7.39
C GLY A 207 16.29 -2.21 7.66
N GLY A 208 16.12 -1.41 8.72
CA GLY A 208 17.02 -0.28 9.03
C GLY A 208 16.53 1.08 8.54
N GLU A 209 15.59 1.12 7.59
CA GLU A 209 15.08 2.33 6.96
C GLU A 209 13.76 2.81 7.57
N TRP A 210 13.56 4.12 7.62
CA TRP A 210 12.31 4.71 8.08
C TRP A 210 11.32 4.84 6.93
N ILE A 211 10.14 4.27 7.11
CA ILE A 211 9.04 4.31 6.14
C ILE A 211 7.88 5.06 6.77
N ALA A 212 7.59 6.26 6.26
CA ALA A 212 6.39 7.00 6.62
C ALA A 212 5.23 6.53 5.72
N SER A 213 4.19 6.02 6.34
CA SER A 213 3.07 5.37 5.63
C SER A 213 1.72 5.86 6.13
N VAL A 214 0.71 5.78 5.27
CA VAL A 214 -0.64 6.33 5.50
C VAL A 214 -1.73 5.31 5.15
N ALA A 215 -2.84 5.37 5.87
CA ALA A 215 -4.10 4.70 5.54
C ALA A 215 -5.25 5.70 5.63
N LEU A 216 -6.09 5.75 4.60
CA LEU A 216 -7.30 6.57 4.63
C LEU A 216 -8.39 5.90 5.48
N LEU A 217 -9.29 6.70 6.04
CA LEU A 217 -10.44 6.23 6.76
C LEU A 217 -11.60 5.98 5.81
N THR A 218 -12.37 4.94 6.07
CA THR A 218 -13.60 4.60 5.33
C THR A 218 -14.76 4.49 6.30
N CYS A 219 -15.95 4.80 5.80
CA CYS A 219 -17.23 4.69 6.51
C CYS A 219 -18.25 3.90 5.67
N ASP A 220 -19.36 3.54 6.30
CA ASP A 220 -20.51 2.96 5.63
C ASP A 220 -21.12 3.96 4.65
N ALA A 221 -21.45 3.50 3.44
CA ALA A 221 -21.98 4.37 2.39
C ALA A 221 -23.49 4.54 2.42
N SER A 222 -24.24 3.80 3.26
CA SER A 222 -25.71 3.71 3.19
C SER A 222 -26.43 5.06 3.27
N ALA A 223 -25.88 6.05 3.99
CA ALA A 223 -26.46 7.39 4.09
C ALA A 223 -26.12 8.30 2.88
N ASN A 224 -25.27 7.85 1.94
CA ASN A 224 -24.97 8.54 0.70
C ASN A 224 -25.46 7.71 -0.49
N ARG A 225 -26.63 8.09 -1.05
CA ARG A 225 -27.29 7.38 -2.16
C ARG A 225 -26.43 7.21 -3.43
N ILE A 226 -25.48 8.11 -3.68
CA ILE A 226 -24.63 8.05 -4.89
C ILE A 226 -23.53 7.02 -4.69
N ALA A 227 -22.86 7.06 -3.54
CA ALA A 227 -21.85 6.08 -3.19
C ALA A 227 -22.46 4.67 -2.99
N SER A 228 -23.56 4.57 -2.25
CA SER A 228 -24.22 3.29 -1.94
C SER A 228 -24.75 2.55 -3.16
N ALA A 229 -25.06 3.27 -4.25
CA ALA A 229 -25.46 2.66 -5.51
C ALA A 229 -24.32 1.87 -6.17
N ILE A 230 -23.06 2.16 -5.83
CA ILE A 230 -21.86 1.58 -6.46
C ILE A 230 -21.11 0.66 -5.49
N HIS A 231 -20.94 1.07 -4.23
CA HIS A 231 -20.22 0.31 -3.21
C HIS A 231 -20.85 0.49 -1.82
N ASP A 232 -20.76 -0.53 -0.96
CA ASP A 232 -21.25 -0.49 0.43
C ASP A 232 -20.43 0.42 1.37
N ARG A 233 -19.35 1.02 0.88
CA ARG A 233 -18.40 1.81 1.65
C ARG A 233 -17.94 3.00 0.82
N MET A 234 -17.52 4.05 1.50
CA MET A 234 -16.95 5.24 0.88
C MET A 234 -15.79 5.76 1.74
N PRO A 235 -14.92 6.62 1.20
CA PRO A 235 -13.87 7.23 2.00
C PRO A 235 -14.48 8.31 2.88
N VAL A 236 -13.87 8.55 4.04
CA VAL A 236 -14.21 9.70 4.87
C VAL A 236 -13.59 10.93 4.22
N ILE A 237 -14.43 11.80 3.67
CA ILE A 237 -14.01 13.01 2.97
C ILE A 237 -14.20 14.22 3.88
N LEU A 238 -13.12 14.94 4.15
CA LEU A 238 -13.12 16.23 4.82
C LEU A 238 -13.07 17.31 3.74
N ALA A 239 -14.23 17.67 3.21
CA ALA A 239 -14.35 18.60 2.09
C ALA A 239 -14.23 20.08 2.50
N ASP A 240 -14.41 20.40 3.79
CA ASP A 240 -14.38 21.78 4.29
C ASP A 240 -13.11 22.05 5.10
N ARG A 241 -12.63 23.30 5.07
CA ARG A 241 -11.37 23.70 5.73
C ARG A 241 -11.46 23.52 7.25
N GLU A 242 -12.60 23.82 7.83
CA GLU A 242 -12.86 23.79 9.26
C GLU A 242 -12.73 22.34 9.77
N ALA A 243 -13.33 21.38 9.05
CA ALA A 243 -13.21 19.96 9.36
C ALA A 243 -11.77 19.45 9.19
N GLN A 244 -11.05 19.92 8.16
CA GLN A 244 -9.64 19.61 7.93
C GLN A 244 -8.74 20.12 9.07
N GLN A 245 -8.97 21.36 9.55
CA GLN A 245 -8.24 21.96 10.66
C GLN A 245 -8.54 21.23 11.97
N ALA A 246 -9.81 20.99 12.28
CA ALA A 246 -10.22 20.22 13.46
C ALA A 246 -9.60 18.80 13.44
N TRP A 247 -9.58 18.16 12.27
CA TRP A 247 -8.94 16.85 12.12
C TRP A 247 -7.43 16.89 12.42
N LEU A 248 -6.71 17.97 12.13
CA LEU A 248 -5.28 18.08 12.46
C LEU A 248 -5.00 18.64 13.87
N ASP A 249 -6.03 19.09 14.59
CA ASP A 249 -5.88 19.73 15.91
C ASP A 249 -5.47 18.73 17.00
N HIS A 250 -4.31 18.96 17.63
CA HIS A 250 -3.77 18.08 18.66
C HIS A 250 -4.55 18.05 19.96
N SER A 251 -5.42 19.03 20.19
CA SER A 251 -6.28 19.09 21.38
C SER A 251 -7.49 18.15 21.27
N LEU A 252 -7.91 17.79 20.06
CA LEU A 252 -9.03 16.88 19.84
C LEU A 252 -8.67 15.44 20.23
N GLY A 253 -9.43 14.91 21.18
CA GLY A 253 -9.39 13.52 21.58
C GLY A 253 -9.93 12.59 20.50
N ALA A 254 -9.79 11.29 20.73
CA ALA A 254 -10.17 10.28 19.74
C ALA A 254 -11.67 10.32 19.40
N GLN A 255 -12.52 10.55 20.39
CA GLN A 255 -13.98 10.57 20.21
C GLN A 255 -14.41 11.79 19.38
N GLU A 256 -13.92 13.00 19.70
CA GLU A 256 -14.25 14.19 18.91
C GLU A 256 -13.71 14.09 17.49
N ALA A 257 -12.48 13.58 17.31
CA ALA A 257 -11.91 13.38 15.99
C ALA A 257 -12.75 12.41 15.15
N LEU A 258 -13.20 11.27 15.72
CA LEU A 258 -14.05 10.33 15.01
C LEU A 258 -15.45 10.86 14.74
N ALA A 259 -15.96 11.82 15.53
CA ALA A 259 -17.24 12.48 15.26
C ALA A 259 -17.20 13.35 13.98
N LEU A 260 -16.02 13.76 13.53
CA LEU A 260 -15.83 14.41 12.22
C LEU A 260 -15.95 13.42 11.05
N CYS A 261 -15.90 12.11 11.33
CA CYS A 261 -15.83 11.07 10.32
C CYS A 261 -17.22 10.48 10.03
N GLY A 262 -17.66 10.62 8.78
CA GLY A 262 -18.94 10.09 8.32
C GLY A 262 -19.06 10.14 6.80
N PRO A 263 -20.16 9.64 6.24
CA PRO A 263 -20.44 9.76 4.82
C PRO A 263 -20.65 11.24 4.45
N LEU A 264 -19.94 11.71 3.42
CA LEU A 264 -20.19 13.04 2.85
C LEU A 264 -21.63 13.11 2.33
N SER A 265 -22.27 14.28 2.40
CA SER A 265 -23.60 14.48 1.80
C SER A 265 -23.60 14.13 0.31
N ALA A 266 -24.59 13.37 -0.13
CA ALA A 266 -24.79 13.04 -1.54
C ALA A 266 -25.04 14.27 -2.42
N ALA A 267 -25.41 15.42 -1.86
CA ALA A 267 -25.55 16.67 -2.62
C ALA A 267 -24.19 17.23 -3.10
N ARG A 268 -23.09 16.85 -2.44
CA ARG A 268 -21.72 17.29 -2.75
C ARG A 268 -20.95 16.31 -3.60
N LEU A 269 -21.51 15.13 -3.86
CA LEU A 269 -20.84 14.05 -4.55
C LEU A 269 -21.48 13.85 -5.92
N SER A 270 -20.67 13.62 -6.95
CA SER A 270 -21.13 13.17 -8.26
C SER A 270 -20.35 11.93 -8.68
N ALA A 271 -20.98 11.03 -9.43
CA ALA A 271 -20.33 9.84 -9.97
C ALA A 271 -20.68 9.65 -11.45
N SER A 272 -19.70 9.31 -12.27
CA SER A 272 -19.87 9.00 -13.69
C SER A 272 -19.09 7.74 -14.09
N PRO A 273 -19.56 6.95 -15.07
CA PRO A 273 -18.78 5.84 -15.60
C PRO A 273 -17.40 6.30 -16.09
N ALA A 274 -16.36 5.62 -15.64
CA ALA A 274 -14.96 5.88 -15.99
C ALA A 274 -14.45 4.89 -17.04
N ASN A 275 -13.27 5.16 -17.59
CA ASN A 275 -12.64 4.27 -18.55
C ASN A 275 -12.12 2.99 -17.86
N PRO A 276 -12.48 1.77 -18.33
CA PRO A 276 -11.90 0.53 -17.81
C PRO A 276 -10.37 0.43 -17.89
N ALA A 277 -9.71 1.28 -18.68
CA ALA A 277 -8.25 1.40 -18.70
C ALA A 277 -7.64 1.70 -17.32
N VAL A 278 -8.39 2.33 -16.41
CA VAL A 278 -7.96 2.62 -15.02
C VAL A 278 -7.59 1.35 -14.22
N ASN A 279 -8.05 0.18 -14.66
CA ASN A 279 -7.72 -1.11 -14.04
C ASN A 279 -6.22 -1.48 -14.16
N LYS A 280 -5.52 -0.91 -15.15
CA LYS A 280 -4.08 -1.15 -15.35
C LYS A 280 -3.30 -0.14 -14.52
N VAL A 281 -2.23 -0.61 -13.87
CA VAL A 281 -1.35 0.22 -13.02
C VAL A 281 0.00 0.40 -13.71
N ASP A 282 0.64 -0.72 -14.06
CA ASP A 282 1.97 -0.71 -14.66
C ASP A 282 1.89 -0.39 -16.16
N GLY A 283 2.66 0.61 -16.61
CA GLY A 283 2.69 1.05 -18.00
C GLY A 283 1.35 1.58 -18.52
N ALA A 284 0.45 1.96 -17.61
CA ALA A 284 -0.90 2.41 -17.92
C ALA A 284 -0.92 3.87 -18.42
N PRO A 285 -1.99 4.29 -19.10
CA PRO A 285 -2.25 5.70 -19.35
C PRO A 285 -2.38 6.44 -18.00
N GLU A 286 -1.78 7.62 -17.89
CA GLU A 286 -1.87 8.51 -16.73
C GLU A 286 -2.36 9.87 -17.24
N GLY A 287 -3.67 9.95 -17.53
CA GLY A 287 -4.25 11.10 -18.20
C GLY A 287 -5.77 11.23 -18.08
N PRO A 288 -6.33 12.36 -18.54
CA PRO A 288 -7.76 12.69 -18.40
C PRO A 288 -8.69 11.70 -19.10
N GLU A 289 -8.20 10.94 -20.08
CA GLU A 289 -8.93 9.87 -20.77
C GLU A 289 -9.39 8.73 -19.85
N LEU A 290 -8.81 8.63 -18.64
CA LEU A 290 -9.24 7.65 -17.64
C LEU A 290 -10.55 8.04 -16.95
N LEU A 291 -10.84 9.33 -16.87
CA LEU A 291 -11.89 9.87 -16.00
C LEU A 291 -13.31 9.65 -16.56
N ARG A 292 -13.44 9.35 -17.85
CA ARG A 292 -14.71 9.15 -18.54
C ARG A 292 -14.68 7.87 -19.36
N ALA A 293 -15.79 7.14 -19.37
CA ALA A 293 -15.94 6.00 -20.27
C ALA A 293 -15.77 6.45 -21.75
N PRO A 294 -15.11 5.64 -22.59
CA PRO A 294 -15.07 5.92 -24.02
C PRO A 294 -16.49 5.94 -24.59
N GLY A 295 -16.75 6.90 -25.50
CA GLY A 295 -18.03 7.03 -26.21
C GLY A 295 -18.23 5.98 -27.29
#